data_AF-A0A8S3F9D5-F1
#
_entry.id   AF-A0A8S3F9D5-F1
#
_cell.length_a   1.000
_cell.length_b   1.000
_cell.length_c   1.000
_cell.angle_alpha   90.00
_cell.angle_beta   90.00
_cell.angle_gamma   90.00
#
_symmetry.space_group_name_H-M   'P 1'
#
loop_
_entity.id
_entity.type
_entity.pdbx_description
1 polymer ?
#
loop_
_entity_poly.entity_id
_entity_poly.type
_entity_poly.pdbx_seq_one_letter_code
_entity_poly.pdbx_strand_id
1 'polypeptide(L)'
;MLAKAIESTNNETKRRHLVKLCETRWVDKYTSIIVFKQVFFGVIIGLDYLVESGDSEISGLARSYGKALTDIDFVIPLIVVNRVFCITKPYAEQLQKPTCDL
;
A
#
# COMPACT_ATOMS: atom_id res chain seq x y z
N MET A 1 -17.36 -5.50 -15.60
CA MET A 1 -17.05 -6.94 -15.79
C MET A 1 -16.91 -7.70 -14.47
N LEU A 2 -16.35 -7.11 -13.39
CA LEU A 2 -16.39 -7.71 -12.03
C LEU A 2 -17.79 -7.68 -11.38
N ALA A 3 -18.60 -6.63 -11.63
CA ALA A 3 -19.96 -6.52 -11.10
C ALA A 3 -20.89 -7.68 -11.55
N LYS A 4 -20.85 -8.07 -12.83
CA LYS A 4 -21.60 -9.22 -13.36
C LYS A 4 -21.21 -10.56 -12.73
N ALA A 5 -19.99 -10.70 -12.20
CA ALA A 5 -19.54 -11.89 -11.50
C ALA A 5 -19.97 -11.90 -10.01
N ILE A 6 -20.36 -10.74 -9.48
CA ILE A 6 -20.82 -10.57 -8.09
C ILE A 6 -22.35 -10.64 -8.00
N GLU A 7 -23.07 -10.19 -9.04
CA GLU A 7 -24.54 -10.32 -9.16
C GLU A 7 -25.04 -11.78 -9.12
N SER A 8 -24.21 -12.77 -9.49
CA SER A 8 -24.56 -14.19 -9.30
C SER A 8 -24.48 -14.67 -7.85
N THR A 9 -23.99 -13.83 -6.92
CA THR A 9 -23.86 -14.16 -5.50
C THR A 9 -24.96 -13.44 -4.71
N ASN A 10 -26.08 -14.14 -4.53
CA ASN A 10 -27.36 -13.68 -3.98
C ASN A 10 -27.34 -13.31 -2.46
N ASN A 11 -26.38 -12.52 -1.98
CA ASN A 11 -26.29 -12.17 -0.56
C ASN A 11 -25.87 -10.71 -0.32
N GLU A 12 -26.87 -9.82 -0.24
CA GLU A 12 -26.80 -8.39 0.09
C GLU A 12 -25.83 -8.06 1.22
N THR A 13 -25.79 -8.88 2.27
CA THR A 13 -24.92 -8.69 3.44
C THR A 13 -23.45 -8.85 3.09
N LYS A 14 -23.11 -9.83 2.23
CA LYS A 14 -21.74 -10.03 1.75
C LYS A 14 -21.31 -8.89 0.82
N ARG A 15 -22.23 -8.38 0.00
CA ARG A 15 -22.00 -7.21 -0.87
C ARG A 15 -21.65 -5.96 -0.04
N ARG A 16 -22.47 -5.60 0.96
CA ARG A 16 -22.20 -4.45 1.85
C ARG A 16 -20.91 -4.62 2.65
N HIS A 17 -20.61 -5.83 3.11
CA HIS A 17 -19.36 -6.12 3.81
C HIS A 17 -18.14 -5.94 2.90
N LEU A 18 -18.22 -6.40 1.65
CA LEU A 18 -17.15 -6.28 0.66
C LEU A 18 -16.90 -4.82 0.27
N VAL A 19 -17.96 -4.02 0.08
CA VAL A 19 -17.86 -2.57 -0.13
C VAL A 19 -17.13 -1.89 1.04
N LYS A 20 -17.53 -2.19 2.28
CA LYS A 20 -16.91 -1.62 3.49
C LYS A 20 -15.43 -2.01 3.66
N LEU A 21 -15.08 -3.26 3.34
CA LEU A 21 -13.70 -3.75 3.34
C LEU A 21 -12.85 -3.11 2.23
N CYS A 22 -13.44 -2.82 1.08
CA CYS A 22 -12.78 -2.14 -0.03
C CYS A 22 -12.54 -0.65 0.26
N GLU A 23 -13.51 0.04 0.87
CA GLU A 23 -13.40 1.45 1.28
C GLU A 23 -12.23 1.68 2.24
N THR A 24 -12.21 0.96 3.37
CA THR A 24 -11.18 1.18 4.40
C THR A 24 -9.84 0.58 4.00
N ARG A 25 -9.82 -0.69 3.55
CA ARG A 25 -8.55 -1.41 3.44
C ARG A 25 -7.78 -1.11 2.16
N TRP A 26 -8.45 -0.75 1.06
CA TRP A 26 -7.75 -0.46 -0.18
C TRP A 26 -7.29 0.98 -0.25
N VAL A 27 -8.13 1.96 0.12
CA VAL A 27 -7.74 3.38 0.10
C VAL A 27 -6.59 3.66 1.07
N ASP A 28 -6.62 3.07 2.27
CA ASP A 28 -5.52 3.20 3.23
C ASP A 28 -4.24 2.54 2.71
N LYS A 29 -4.35 1.40 2.04
CA LYS A 29 -3.19 0.69 1.46
C LYS A 29 -2.62 1.43 0.24
N TYR A 30 -3.48 1.99 -0.61
CA TYR A 30 -3.10 2.85 -1.72
C TYR A 30 -2.30 4.05 -1.20
N THR A 31 -2.87 4.75 -0.23
CA THR A 31 -2.27 5.95 0.37
C THR A 31 -0.96 5.62 1.08
N SER A 32 -0.91 4.54 1.87
CA SER A 32 0.29 4.12 2.60
C SER A 32 1.46 3.81 1.68
N ILE A 33 1.25 3.06 0.59
CA ILE A 33 2.34 2.72 -0.33
C ILE A 33 2.80 3.95 -1.13
N ILE A 34 1.86 4.83 -1.51
CA ILE A 34 2.19 6.08 -2.21
C ILE A 34 3.02 6.99 -1.31
N VAL A 35 2.59 7.22 -0.07
CA VAL A 35 3.29 8.05 0.91
C VAL A 35 4.64 7.43 1.26
N PHE A 36 4.69 6.13 1.54
CA PHE A 36 5.95 5.43 1.84
C PHE A 36 6.98 5.61 0.73
N LYS A 37 6.58 5.47 -0.54
CA LYS A 37 7.47 5.71 -1.69
C LYS A 37 7.96 7.17 -1.77
N GLN A 38 7.13 8.15 -1.40
CA GLN A 38 7.53 9.56 -1.38
C GLN A 38 8.59 9.86 -0.31
N VAL A 39 8.48 9.21 0.86
CA VAL A 39 9.41 9.39 1.98
C VAL A 39 10.55 8.35 2.01
N PHE A 40 10.62 7.47 1.01
CA PHE A 40 11.53 6.32 0.99
C PHE A 40 13.00 6.72 1.24
N PHE A 41 13.48 7.78 0.58
CA PHE A 41 14.83 8.29 0.83
C PHE A 41 15.03 8.77 2.27
N GLY A 42 14.03 9.41 2.87
CA GLY A 42 14.08 9.82 4.27
C GLY A 42 14.15 8.62 5.22
N VAL A 43 13.47 7.51 4.89
CA VAL A 43 13.59 6.25 5.64
C VAL A 43 15.00 5.69 5.57
N ILE A 44 15.63 5.68 4.39
CA ILE A 44 17.02 5.22 4.24
C ILE A 44 17.99 6.09 5.04
N ILE A 45 17.90 7.42 4.91
CA ILE A 45 18.73 8.35 5.68
C ILE A 45 18.54 8.16 7.20
N GLY A 46 17.30 7.94 7.64
CA GLY A 46 17.02 7.65 9.04
C GLY A 46 17.65 6.34 9.51
N LEU A 47 17.65 5.30 8.68
CA LEU A 47 18.32 4.04 8.99
C LEU A 47 19.85 4.20 9.04
N ASP A 48 20.44 4.96 8.11
CA ASP A 48 21.87 5.26 8.13
C ASP A 48 22.27 6.02 9.40
N TYR A 49 21.48 7.01 9.81
CA TYR A 49 21.67 7.69 11.09
C TYR A 49 21.63 6.72 12.28
N LEU A 50 20.66 5.80 12.31
CA LEU A 50 20.55 4.79 13.38
C LEU A 50 21.72 3.79 13.38
N VAL A 51 22.32 3.52 12.22
CA VAL A 51 23.54 2.70 12.11
C VAL A 51 24.75 3.42 12.72
N GLU A 52 24.80 4.75 12.65
CA GLU A 52 25.90 5.55 13.18
C GLU A 52 25.72 5.90 14.66
N SER A 53 24.48 6.16 15.09
CA SER A 53 24.17 6.67 16.43
C SER A 53 23.63 5.63 17.41
N GLY A 54 23.25 4.44 16.94
CA GLY A 54 22.61 3.40 17.74
C GLY A 54 23.61 2.58 18.57
N ASP A 55 23.11 1.84 19.55
CA ASP A 55 23.89 0.77 20.15
C ASP A 55 24.12 -0.39 19.16
N SER A 56 24.88 -1.40 19.56
CA SER A 56 25.23 -2.52 18.68
C SER A 56 24.01 -3.28 18.15
N GLU A 57 22.92 -3.35 18.90
CA GLU A 57 21.71 -4.07 18.52
C GLU A 57 20.90 -3.24 17.51
N ILE A 58 20.64 -1.98 17.85
CA ILE A 58 19.91 -1.01 17.00
C ILE A 58 20.64 -0.84 15.67
N SER A 59 21.96 -0.67 15.70
CA SER A 59 22.78 -0.51 14.49
C SER A 59 22.75 -1.76 13.61
N GLY A 60 22.74 -2.95 14.22
CA GLY A 60 22.62 -4.23 13.52
C GLY A 60 21.27 -4.36 12.80
N LEU A 61 20.18 -4.04 13.50
CA LEU A 61 18.82 -4.07 12.93
C LEU A 61 18.67 -3.03 11.81
N ALA A 62 19.12 -1.79 12.03
CA ALA A 62 19.03 -0.72 11.05
C ALA A 62 19.78 -1.08 9.76
N ARG A 63 20.96 -1.69 9.87
CA ARG A 63 21.73 -2.18 8.71
C ARG A 63 21.01 -3.32 7.97
N SER A 64 20.40 -4.24 8.71
CA SER A 64 19.61 -5.34 8.13
C SER A 64 18.40 -4.80 7.35
N TYR A 65 17.66 -3.87 7.94
CA TYR A 65 16.52 -3.23 7.29
C TYR A 65 16.93 -2.36 6.11
N GLY A 66 18.01 -1.58 6.23
CA GLY A 66 18.55 -0.79 5.12
C GLY A 66 18.89 -1.70 3.93
N LYS A 67 19.60 -2.80 4.17
CA LYS A 67 19.92 -3.78 3.14
C LYS A 67 18.66 -4.34 2.48
N ALA A 68 17.68 -4.78 3.27
CA ALA A 68 16.43 -5.34 2.74
C ALA A 68 15.62 -4.32 1.92
N LEU A 69 15.58 -3.05 2.33
CA LEU A 69 14.86 -2.00 1.62
C LEU A 69 15.56 -1.56 0.33
N THR A 70 16.89 -1.65 0.27
CA THR A 70 17.67 -1.36 -0.94
C THR A 70 17.81 -2.56 -1.88
N ASP A 71 17.38 -3.75 -1.43
CA ASP A 71 17.44 -4.96 -2.23
C ASP A 71 16.50 -4.86 -3.44
N ILE A 72 16.95 -5.37 -4.59
CA ILE A 72 16.20 -5.30 -5.84
C ILE A 72 14.85 -6.02 -5.73
N ASP A 73 14.79 -7.09 -4.92
CA ASP A 73 13.58 -7.88 -4.65
C ASP A 73 12.55 -7.09 -3.84
N PHE A 74 12.94 -5.98 -3.20
CA PHE A 74 12.02 -5.05 -2.56
C PHE A 74 11.73 -3.81 -3.42
N VAL A 75 12.77 -3.21 -4.00
CA VAL A 75 12.67 -1.96 -4.76
C VAL A 75 11.80 -2.12 -6.01
N ILE A 76 11.97 -3.21 -6.76
CA ILE A 76 11.18 -3.43 -7.98
C ILE A 76 9.68 -3.59 -7.67
N PRO A 77 9.27 -4.47 -6.73
CA PRO A 77 7.87 -4.53 -6.32
C PRO A 77 7.32 -3.22 -5.80
N LEU A 78 8.09 -2.46 -5.01
CA LEU A 78 7.64 -1.16 -4.51
C LEU A 78 7.30 -0.20 -5.65
N ILE A 79 8.16 -0.09 -6.66
CA ILE A 79 7.95 0.78 -7.82
C ILE A 79 6.73 0.32 -8.63
N VAL A 80 6.64 -0.99 -8.91
CA VAL A 80 5.54 -1.56 -9.69
C VAL A 80 4.21 -1.35 -8.98
N VAL A 81 4.13 -1.72 -7.70
CA VAL A 81 2.91 -1.56 -6.90
C VAL A 81 2.54 -0.09 -6.79
N ASN A 82 3.50 0.80 -6.49
CA ASN A 82 3.24 2.25 -6.46
C ASN A 82 2.64 2.76 -7.77
N ARG A 83 3.18 2.33 -8.92
CA ARG A 83 2.68 2.75 -10.24
C ARG A 83 1.27 2.24 -10.52
N VAL A 84 1.01 0.95 -10.26
CA VAL A 84 -0.34 0.38 -10.36
C VAL A 84 -1.29 1.16 -9.47
N PHE A 85 -0.87 1.44 -8.24
CA PHE A 85 -1.67 2.08 -7.21
C PHE A 85 -2.00 3.53 -7.54
N CYS A 86 -1.05 4.30 -8.08
CA CYS A 86 -1.31 5.65 -8.58
C CYS A 86 -2.35 5.65 -9.71
N ILE A 87 -2.34 4.64 -10.58
CA ILE A 87 -3.30 4.51 -11.67
C ILE A 87 -4.67 4.08 -11.12
N THR A 88 -4.73 3.10 -10.23
CA THR A 88 -6.00 2.50 -9.78
C THR A 88 -6.69 3.28 -8.66
N LYS A 89 -5.96 4.06 -7.85
CA LYS A 89 -6.51 4.92 -6.78
C LYS A 89 -7.68 5.81 -7.24
N PRO A 90 -7.57 6.63 -8.31
CA PRO A 90 -8.68 7.46 -8.74
C PRO A 90 -9.91 6.66 -9.18
N TYR A 91 -9.72 5.48 -9.79
CA TYR A 91 -10.84 4.61 -10.14
C TYR A 91 -11.47 3.98 -8.91
N ALA A 92 -10.67 3.57 -7.92
CA ALA A 92 -11.17 3.08 -6.64
C ALA A 92 -11.98 4.16 -5.91
N GLU A 93 -11.49 5.39 -5.87
CA GLU A 93 -12.21 6.54 -5.29
C GLU A 93 -13.50 6.85 -6.05
N GLN A 94 -13.49 6.80 -7.38
CA GLN A 94 -14.69 7.01 -8.20
C GLN A 94 -15.76 5.94 -7.96
N LEU A 95 -15.36 4.66 -7.92
CA LEU A 95 -16.26 3.53 -7.65
C LEU A 95 -16.83 3.55 -6.22
N GLN A 96 -16.17 4.25 -5.30
CA GLN A 96 -16.61 4.40 -3.91
C GLN A 96 -17.44 5.67 -3.71
N LYS A 97 -17.68 6.48 -4.74
CA LYS A 97 -18.55 7.67 -4.60
C LYS A 97 -20.00 7.24 -4.33
N PRO A 98 -20.72 7.91 -3.41
CA PRO A 98 -22.13 7.63 -3.14
C PRO A 98 -23.03 7.80 -4.37
N THR A 99 -22.60 8.60 -5.34
CA THR A 99 -23.30 8.86 -6.61
C THR A 99 -22.96 7.88 -7.72
N CYS A 100 -22.01 6.98 -7.49
CA CYS A 100 -21.73 5.89 -8.42
C CYS A 100 -22.74 4.77 -8.14
N ASP A 101 -23.93 4.89 -8.72
CA ASP A 101 -24.95 3.83 -8.67
C ASP A 101 -24.35 2.54 -9.25
N LEU A 102 -24.17 1.54 -8.38
CA LEU A 102 -23.79 0.16 -8.68
C LEU A 102 -24.94 -0.78 -8.30
#